data_AF-V6KU38-F1
#
_entry.id   AF-V6KU38-F1
#
_cell.length_a   1.000
_cell.length_b   1.000
_cell.length_c   1.000
_cell.angle_alpha   90.00
_cell.angle_beta   90.00
_cell.angle_gamma   90.00
#
_symmetry.space_group_name_H-M   'P 1'
#
loop_
_entity.id
_entity.type
_entity.pdbx_description
1 polymer ?
#
loop_
_entity_poly.entity_id
_entity_poly.type
_entity_poly.pdbx_seq_one_letter_code
_entity_poly.pdbx_strand_id
1 'polypeptide(L)'
;MPELVLPTTAVHASFVAAMKEFESDGRAGDGAPRGHATAMLREGLVHAHRLGIDPVLITCDHDNIASRRVIESGDGALEDRRGDKLRYWVPTA
;
A
#
# COMPACT_ATOMS: atom_id res chain seq x y z
N MET A 1 -1.50 -10.97 25.08
CA MET A 1 -1.50 -9.99 23.98
C MET A 1 -1.02 -10.72 22.74
N PRO A 2 -1.75 -10.75 21.61
CA PRO A 2 -1.22 -11.38 20.42
C PRO A 2 0.04 -10.64 19.97
N GLU A 3 1.08 -11.40 19.71
CA GLU A 3 2.37 -10.90 19.24
C GLU A 3 2.17 -10.35 17.82
N LEU A 4 2.30 -9.04 17.67
CA LEU A 4 2.22 -8.38 16.37
C LEU A 4 3.47 -8.78 15.58
N VAL A 5 3.31 -9.71 14.63
CA VAL A 5 4.35 -10.04 13.66
C VAL A 5 4.76 -8.75 12.95
N LEU A 6 6.04 -8.38 13.07
CA LEU A 6 6.57 -7.21 12.38
C LEU A 6 6.38 -7.40 10.87
N PRO A 7 5.86 -6.40 10.14
CA PRO A 7 5.75 -6.49 8.69
C PRO A 7 7.14 -6.77 8.12
N THR A 8 7.33 -7.95 7.54
CA THR A 8 8.62 -8.34 6.98
C THR A 8 8.81 -7.61 5.66
N THR A 9 10.02 -7.10 5.42
CA THR A 9 10.41 -6.51 4.13
C THR A 9 10.61 -7.55 3.04
N ALA A 10 10.28 -8.83 3.30
CA ALA A 10 10.42 -9.94 2.36
C ALA A 10 9.73 -9.67 1.02
N VAL A 11 8.66 -8.86 1.02
CA VAL A 11 7.95 -8.45 -0.19
C VAL A 11 8.36 -7.08 -0.74
N HIS A 12 9.21 -6.31 -0.04
CA HIS A 12 9.59 -4.95 -0.45
C HIS A 12 10.37 -4.92 -1.76
N ALA A 13 11.37 -5.80 -1.90
CA ALA A 13 12.15 -5.88 -3.14
C ALA A 13 11.29 -6.39 -4.32
N SER A 14 10.43 -7.38 -4.06
CA SER A 14 9.48 -7.90 -5.06
C SER A 14 8.46 -6.84 -5.47
N PHE A 15 8.00 -6.02 -4.53
CA PHE A 15 7.10 -4.90 -4.78
C PHE A 15 7.78 -3.83 -5.63
N VAL A 16 9.00 -3.41 -5.28
CA VAL A 16 9.77 -2.42 -6.06
C VAL A 16 10.10 -2.94 -7.47
N ALA A 17 10.42 -4.23 -7.62
CA ALA A 17 10.64 -4.85 -8.92
C ALA A 17 9.36 -4.85 -9.76
N ALA A 18 8.23 -5.29 -9.18
CA ALA A 18 6.93 -5.25 -9.83
C ALA A 18 6.51 -3.82 -10.21
N MET A 19 6.88 -2.82 -9.40
CA MET A 19 6.64 -1.41 -9.73
C MET A 19 7.43 -0.94 -10.95
N LYS A 20 8.70 -1.34 -11.06
CA LYS A 20 9.53 -1.03 -12.24
C LYS A 20 9.06 -1.75 -13.51
N GLU A 21 8.59 -2.99 -13.37
CA GLU A 21 7.98 -3.74 -14.47
C GLU A 21 6.67 -3.09 -14.92
N PHE A 22 5.83 -2.66 -13.98
CA PHE A 22 4.59 -1.92 -14.28
C PHE A 22 4.87 -0.57 -14.97
N GLU A 23 5.91 0.16 -14.54
CA GLU A 23 6.39 1.37 -15.22
C GLU A 23 6.87 1.08 -16.65
N SER A 24 7.50 -0.08 -16.88
CA SER A 24 8.03 -0.49 -18.18
C SER A 24 6.95 -0.97 -19.17
N ASP A 25 5.85 -1.54 -18.67
CA ASP A 25 4.74 -2.05 -19.47
C ASP A 25 3.89 -0.95 -20.13
N GLY A 26 4.16 0.34 -19.85
CA GLY A 26 3.57 1.46 -20.59
C GLY A 26 2.05 1.60 -20.45
N ARG A 27 1.41 0.89 -19.50
CA ARG A 27 0.02 1.15 -19.08
C ARG A 27 -0.11 2.41 -18.23
N ALA A 28 1.01 3.10 -18.03
CA ALA A 28 1.09 4.34 -17.31
C ALA A 28 0.65 5.51 -18.19
N GLY A 29 -0.64 5.84 -18.14
CA GLY A 29 -1.20 7.02 -18.81
C GLY A 29 -0.60 8.32 -18.26
N ASP A 30 -0.26 9.21 -19.19
CA ASP A 30 0.30 10.55 -19.08
C ASP A 30 0.15 11.27 -17.72
N GLY A 31 1.29 11.40 -17.02
CA GLY A 31 1.64 12.69 -16.41
C GLY A 31 1.06 13.06 -15.05
N ALA A 32 0.63 12.11 -14.20
CA ALA A 32 0.43 12.40 -12.78
C ALA A 32 0.79 11.22 -11.86
N PRO A 33 1.55 11.42 -10.76
CA PRO A 33 1.80 10.39 -9.74
C PRO A 33 0.54 9.95 -8.98
N ARG A 34 -0.64 10.50 -9.32
CA ARG A 34 -1.91 10.28 -8.62
C ARG A 34 -2.70 9.08 -9.16
N GLY A 35 -2.54 8.73 -10.44
CA GLY A 35 -3.29 7.62 -11.06
C GLY A 35 -2.67 6.24 -10.79
N HIS A 36 -1.34 6.15 -10.95
CA HIS A 36 -0.61 4.89 -10.84
C HIS A 36 -0.62 4.34 -9.42
N ALA A 37 -0.29 5.16 -8.43
CA ALA A 37 -0.20 4.70 -7.05
C ALA A 37 -1.55 4.16 -6.52
N THR A 38 -2.67 4.82 -6.86
CA THR A 38 -4.01 4.33 -6.50
C THR A 38 -4.38 3.04 -7.25
N ALA A 39 -4.08 2.94 -8.54
CA ALA A 39 -4.31 1.70 -9.29
C ALA A 39 -3.51 0.53 -8.72
N MET A 40 -2.25 0.77 -8.34
CA MET A 40 -1.38 -0.25 -7.77
C MET A 40 -1.78 -0.67 -6.37
N LEU A 41 -2.21 0.28 -5.53
CA LEU A 41 -2.80 -0.04 -4.24
C LEU A 41 -4.02 -0.96 -4.43
N ARG A 42 -4.93 -0.63 -5.34
CA ARG A 42 -6.11 -1.45 -5.63
C ARG A 42 -5.75 -2.87 -6.09
N GLU A 43 -4.83 -3.01 -7.04
CA GLU A 43 -4.37 -4.34 -7.48
C GLU A 43 -3.72 -5.15 -6.34
N GLY A 44 -2.94 -4.49 -5.49
CA GLY A 44 -2.36 -5.09 -4.29
C GLY A 44 -3.43 -5.58 -3.30
N LEU A 45 -4.48 -4.79 -3.07
CA LEU A 45 -5.61 -5.15 -2.20
C LEU A 45 -6.37 -6.37 -2.75
N VAL A 46 -6.65 -6.41 -4.06
CA VAL A 46 -7.28 -7.58 -4.70
C VAL A 46 -6.40 -8.82 -4.54
N HIS A 47 -5.07 -8.68 -4.65
CA HIS A 47 -4.16 -9.80 -4.40
C HIS A 47 -4.18 -10.27 -2.94
N ALA A 48 -4.18 -9.36 -1.97
CA ALA A 48 -4.30 -9.69 -0.55
C ALA A 48 -5.63 -10.39 -0.22
N HIS A 49 -6.73 -9.92 -0.82
CA HIS A 49 -8.04 -10.56 -0.67
C HIS A 49 -8.03 -12.02 -1.15
N ARG A 50 -7.43 -12.29 -2.31
CA ARG A 50 -7.28 -13.66 -2.85
C ARG A 50 -6.46 -14.58 -1.94
N LEU A 51 -5.61 -14.02 -1.08
CA LEU A 51 -4.84 -14.75 -0.08
C LEU A 51 -5.60 -14.92 1.25
N GLY A 52 -6.84 -14.42 1.35
CA GLY A 52 -7.65 -14.47 2.57
C GLY A 52 -7.24 -13.45 3.63
N ILE A 53 -6.53 -12.39 3.23
CA ILE A 53 -6.07 -11.34 4.15
C ILE A 53 -7.04 -10.17 4.05
N ASP A 54 -7.88 -10.00 5.06
CA ASP A 54 -8.80 -8.87 5.18
C ASP A 54 -9.04 -8.52 6.66
N PRO A 55 -8.77 -7.27 7.12
CA PRO A 55 -8.13 -6.17 6.39
C PRO A 55 -6.59 -6.29 6.34
N VAL A 56 -5.94 -5.48 5.50
CA VAL A 56 -4.47 -5.34 5.49
C VAL A 56 -4.00 -4.14 6.32
N LEU A 57 -2.83 -4.28 6.94
CA LEU A 57 -2.13 -3.17 7.59
C LEU A 57 -1.12 -2.55 6.62
N ILE A 58 -1.32 -1.28 6.27
CA ILE A 58 -0.39 -0.51 5.44
C ILE A 58 0.30 0.55 6.29
N THR A 59 1.59 0.74 6.09
CA THR A 59 2.38 1.76 6.80
C THR A 59 3.07 2.71 5.85
N CYS A 60 3.13 3.99 6.19
CA CYS A 60 3.90 5.01 5.46
C CYS A 60 4.57 5.99 6.43
N ASP A 61 5.54 6.76 5.96
CA ASP A 61 6.12 7.86 6.74
C ASP A 61 5.11 9.00 6.92
N HIS A 62 5.12 9.64 8.09
CA HIS A 62 4.13 10.67 8.44
C HIS A 62 4.20 11.93 7.57
N ASP A 63 5.38 12.23 7.02
CA ASP A 63 5.65 13.34 6.10
C ASP A 63 5.41 12.95 4.64
N ASN A 64 5.18 11.68 4.33
CA ASN A 64 4.83 11.22 2.99
C ASN A 64 3.34 11.44 2.69
N ILE A 65 2.99 12.71 2.46
CA ILE A 65 1.62 13.14 2.16
C ILE A 65 1.04 12.45 0.92
N ALA A 66 1.87 12.09 -0.06
CA ALA A 66 1.43 11.39 -1.27
C ALA A 66 0.89 10.00 -0.94
N SER A 67 1.66 9.19 -0.19
CA SER A 67 1.23 7.85 0.22
C SER A 67 0.01 7.90 1.15
N ARG A 68 -0.06 8.87 2.07
CA ARG A 68 -1.23 9.05 2.94
C ARG A 68 -2.50 9.24 2.14
N ARG A 69 -2.47 10.15 1.15
CA ARG A 69 -3.62 10.40 0.25
C ARG A 69 -4.03 9.17 -0.55
N VAL A 70 -3.06 8.39 -1.04
CA VAL A 70 -3.34 7.17 -1.80
C VAL A 70 -4.00 6.13 -0.91
N ILE A 71 -3.47 5.89 0.29
CA ILE A 71 -4.01 4.94 1.27
C ILE A 71 -5.43 5.35 1.71
N GLU A 72 -5.61 6.63 2.07
CA GLU A 72 -6.91 7.17 2.49
C GLU A 72 -7.94 7.13 1.35
N SER A 73 -7.51 7.28 0.08
CA SER A 73 -8.40 7.15 -1.08
C SER A 73 -8.81 5.70 -1.40
N GLY A 74 -8.10 4.72 -0.84
CA GLY A 74 -8.41 3.30 -0.93
C GLY A 74 -9.11 2.77 0.32
N ASP A 75 -9.87 3.62 1.02
CA ASP A 75 -10.61 3.29 2.25
C ASP A 75 -9.72 2.95 3.46
N GLY A 76 -8.46 3.39 3.43
CA GLY A 76 -7.54 3.22 4.55
C GLY A 76 -7.89 4.08 5.76
N ALA A 77 -8.22 3.44 6.87
CA ALA A 77 -8.49 4.08 8.16
C ALA A 77 -7.22 4.14 9.01
N LEU A 78 -6.84 5.34 9.46
CA LEU A 78 -5.68 5.53 10.35
C LEU A 78 -5.93 4.85 11.70
N GLU A 79 -5.08 3.91 12.08
CA GLU A 79 -5.07 3.24 13.38
C GLU A 79 -4.30 4.08 14.40
N ASP A 80 -2.99 4.25 14.17
CA ASP A 80 -2.08 4.96 15.07
C ASP A 80 -0.82 5.47 14.35
N ARG A 81 -0.02 6.25 15.08
CA ARG A 81 1.34 6.62 14.70
C ARG A 81 2.31 5.96 15.67
N ARG A 82 3.35 5.30 15.14
CA ARG A 82 4.46 4.72 15.92
C ARG A 82 5.78 5.24 15.40
N GLY A 83 6.43 6.11 16.18
CA GLY A 83 7.61 6.85 15.72
C GLY A 83 7.23 7.69 14.50
N ASP A 84 7.95 7.55 13.40
CA ASP A 84 7.67 8.28 12.16
C ASP A 84 6.72 7.56 11.19
N LYS A 85 6.26 6.36 11.57
CA LYS A 85 5.35 5.56 10.74
C LYS A 85 3.90 5.78 11.15
N LEU A 86 3.06 6.06 10.16
CA LEU A 86 1.61 5.95 10.26
C LEU A 86 1.18 4.55 9.87
N ARG A 87 0.10 4.07 10.49
CA ARG A 87 -0.42 2.72 10.31
C ARG A 87 -1.91 2.82 9.97
N TYR A 88 -2.31 2.21 8.88
CA TYR A 88 -3.67 2.25 8.35
C TYR A 88 -4.21 0.84 8.16
N TRP A 89 -5.45 0.59 8.59
CA TRP A 89 -6.21 -0.59 8.19
C TRP A 89 -6.94 -0.32 6.90
N VAL A 90 -6.79 -1.20 5.92
CA VAL A 90 -7.42 -1.06 4.60
C VAL A 90 -8.23 -2.32 4.29
N PRO A 91 -9.54 -2.19 4.03
CA PRO A 91 -10.34 -3.31 3.51
C PRO A 91 -9.79 -3.79 2.17
N THR A 92 -9.93 -5.08 1.89
CA THR A 92 -9.46 -5.69 0.64
C THR A 92 -10.58 -6.08 -0.32
N ALA A 93 -11.84 -5.92 0.09
CA ALA A 93 -13.06 -6.26 -0.64
C ALA A 93 -13.74 -5.04 -1.28
#